data_AF-A0A926VZM1-F1
#
_entry.id   AF-A0A926VZM1-F1
#
_cell.length_a   1.000
_cell.length_b   1.000
_cell.length_c   1.000
_cell.angle_alpha   90.00
_cell.angle_beta   90.00
_cell.angle_gamma   90.00
#
_symmetry.space_group_name_H-M   'P 1'
#
loop_
_entity.id
_entity.type
_entity.pdbx_description
1 polymer ?
#
loop_
_entity_poly.entity_id
_entity_poly.type
_entity_poly.pdbx_seq_one_letter_code
_entity_poly.pdbx_strand_id
1 'polypeptide(L)'
;MLKPDNYLEIACPQPVELLQIETLKAANSQRIVAITVEKIRQSLDLEYIFQTTTQEIRQLFSSDRVILYRFNPDWSGKVVSESLAQGWLPLIQQQANQPQLVENISECSLKNLSIPPIVDTYLQDTQGGRFSQNETYRVCDDVYSAGFSKCYLKILEQCQ
;
A
#
# COMPACT_ATOMS: atom_id res chain seq x y z
N MET A 1 -42.27 -62.11 -37.56
CA MET A 1 -42.10 -60.79 -36.94
C MET A 1 -41.10 -60.92 -35.81
N LEU A 2 -39.91 -60.33 -35.93
CA LEU A 2 -38.93 -60.02 -34.87
C LEU A 2 -37.83 -59.17 -35.53
N LYS A 3 -37.80 -57.87 -35.23
CA LYS A 3 -36.57 -57.04 -35.19
C LYS A 3 -36.15 -57.03 -33.71
N PRO A 4 -34.86 -57.03 -33.33
CA PRO A 4 -33.95 -55.87 -33.48
C PRO A 4 -32.50 -56.35 -33.79
N ASP A 5 -31.49 -55.55 -34.07
CA ASP A 5 -30.82 -54.62 -33.15
C ASP A 5 -30.08 -53.51 -33.91
N ASN A 6 -30.31 -52.30 -33.42
CA ASN A 6 -29.69 -51.06 -33.84
C ASN A 6 -28.31 -50.98 -33.15
N TYR A 7 -27.24 -51.27 -33.89
CA TYR A 7 -25.88 -51.08 -33.39
C TYR A 7 -25.58 -49.59 -33.28
N LEU A 8 -25.46 -49.12 -32.03
CA LEU A 8 -24.89 -47.83 -31.70
C LEU A 8 -23.41 -47.83 -32.14
N GLU A 9 -23.13 -47.15 -33.24
CA GLU A 9 -21.77 -46.85 -33.68
C GLU A 9 -21.19 -45.80 -32.71
N ILE A 10 -20.51 -46.27 -31.66
CA ILE A 10 -19.73 -45.41 -30.78
C ILE A 10 -18.45 -45.07 -31.55
N ALA A 11 -18.47 -43.93 -32.24
CA ALA A 11 -17.29 -43.38 -32.90
C ALA A 11 -16.18 -43.15 -31.85
N CYS A 12 -15.11 -43.93 -31.95
CA CYS A 12 -13.92 -43.75 -31.11
C CYS A 12 -13.19 -42.49 -31.61
N PRO A 13 -12.96 -41.48 -30.74
CA PRO A 13 -12.30 -40.25 -31.18
C PRO A 13 -10.90 -40.56 -31.70
N GLN A 14 -10.54 -39.94 -32.83
CA GLN A 14 -9.24 -40.14 -33.46
C GLN A 14 -8.13 -39.63 -32.53
N PRO A 15 -6.93 -40.25 -32.50
CA PRO A 15 -5.86 -39.92 -31.54
C PRO A 15 -5.45 -38.44 -31.53
N VAL A 16 -5.57 -37.77 -32.68
CA VAL A 16 -5.22 -36.35 -32.86
C VAL A 16 -6.20 -35.43 -32.12
N GLU A 17 -7.48 -35.78 -32.08
CA GLU A 17 -8.54 -34.99 -31.42
C GLU A 17 -8.44 -35.08 -29.90
N LEU A 18 -8.01 -36.24 -29.37
CA LEU A 18 -7.78 -36.43 -27.94
C LEU A 18 -6.63 -35.53 -27.43
N LEU A 19 -5.54 -35.44 -28.19
CA LEU A 19 -4.37 -34.61 -27.85
C LEU A 19 -4.72 -33.10 -27.87
N GLN A 20 -5.58 -32.68 -28.81
CA GLN A 20 -6.08 -31.31 -28.88
C GLN A 20 -6.96 -30.97 -27.67
N ILE A 21 -7.82 -31.90 -27.25
CA ILE A 21 -8.65 -31.72 -26.05
C ILE A 21 -7.78 -31.64 -24.79
N GLU A 22 -6.73 -32.46 -24.68
CA GLU A 22 -5.79 -32.43 -23.55
C GLU A 22 -5.01 -31.12 -23.47
N THR A 23 -4.48 -30.64 -24.60
CA THR A 23 -3.75 -29.37 -24.67
C THR A 23 -4.65 -28.17 -24.38
N LEU A 24 -5.90 -28.17 -24.87
CA LEU A 24 -6.91 -27.15 -24.52
C LEU A 24 -7.25 -27.17 -23.03
N LYS A 25 -7.42 -28.36 -22.43
CA LYS A 25 -7.65 -28.51 -20.99
C LYS A 25 -6.46 -28.00 -20.17
N ALA A 26 -5.24 -28.30 -20.58
CA ALA A 26 -4.02 -27.83 -19.94
C ALA A 26 -3.88 -26.30 -20.02
N ALA A 27 -4.08 -25.71 -21.20
CA ALA A 27 -4.02 -24.26 -21.41
C ALA A 27 -5.12 -23.52 -20.62
N ASN A 28 -6.34 -24.06 -20.59
CA ASN A 28 -7.43 -23.49 -19.80
C ASN A 28 -7.15 -23.57 -18.29
N SER A 29 -6.58 -24.68 -17.82
CA SER A 29 -6.18 -24.84 -16.41
C SER A 29 -5.08 -23.85 -16.02
N GLN A 30 -4.07 -23.67 -16.86
CA GLN A 30 -3.01 -22.67 -16.64
C GLN A 30 -3.58 -21.25 -16.60
N ARG A 31 -4.53 -20.91 -17.48
CA ARG A 31 -5.22 -19.62 -17.49
C ARG A 31 -6.03 -19.39 -16.22
N ILE A 32 -6.77 -20.40 -15.76
CA ILE A 32 -7.57 -20.33 -14.54
C ILE A 32 -6.68 -20.15 -13.30
N VAL A 33 -5.55 -20.85 -13.23
CA VAL A 33 -4.56 -20.68 -12.15
C VAL A 33 -3.98 -19.26 -12.15
N ALA A 34 -3.56 -18.73 -13.31
CA ALA A 34 -3.02 -17.38 -13.42
C ALA A 34 -4.05 -16.32 -12.99
N ILE A 35 -5.32 -16.44 -13.44
CA ILE A 35 -6.40 -15.55 -13.03
C ILE A 35 -6.69 -15.66 -11.54
N THR A 36 -6.63 -16.85 -10.96
CA THR A 36 -6.89 -17.06 -9.53
C THR A 36 -5.77 -16.47 -8.68
N VAL A 37 -4.51 -16.66 -9.07
CA VAL A 37 -3.35 -16.05 -8.39
C VAL A 37 -3.41 -14.53 -8.49
N GLU A 38 -3.77 -13.98 -9.65
CA GLU A 38 -3.93 -12.54 -9.84
C GLU A 38 -5.09 -12.00 -8.98
N LYS A 39 -6.23 -12.70 -8.95
CA LYS A 39 -7.36 -12.34 -8.07
C LYS A 39 -7.00 -12.44 -6.59
N ILE A 40 -6.23 -13.44 -6.15
CA ILE A 40 -5.77 -13.54 -4.76
C ILE A 40 -4.84 -12.38 -4.43
N ARG A 41 -3.89 -12.06 -5.33
CA ARG A 41 -3.00 -10.89 -5.20
C ARG A 41 -3.74 -9.56 -5.17
N GLN A 42 -4.85 -9.45 -5.89
CA GLN A 42 -5.73 -8.28 -5.88
C GLN A 42 -6.72 -8.25 -4.70
N SER A 43 -7.09 -9.41 -4.12
CA SER A 43 -8.16 -9.55 -3.12
C SER A 43 -7.77 -9.33 -1.66
N LEU A 44 -6.46 -9.26 -1.36
CA LEU A 44 -6.02 -8.53 -0.17
C LEU A 44 -6.00 -7.05 -0.58
N ASP A 45 -7.18 -6.44 -0.58
CA ASP A 45 -7.35 -5.02 -0.88
C ASP A 45 -6.59 -4.22 0.18
N LEU A 46 -5.31 -3.97 -0.09
CA LEU A 46 -4.40 -3.30 0.83
C LEU A 46 -4.90 -1.91 1.18
N GLU A 47 -5.58 -1.25 0.24
CA GLU A 47 -6.19 0.04 0.47
C GLU A 47 -7.31 -0.08 1.51
N TYR A 48 -8.21 -1.06 1.34
CA TYR A 48 -9.25 -1.37 2.32
C TYR A 48 -8.67 -1.76 3.69
N ILE A 49 -7.62 -2.59 3.72
CA ILE A 49 -6.95 -3.02 4.96
C ILE A 49 -6.35 -1.80 5.67
N PHE A 50 -5.60 -0.96 4.97
CA PHE A 50 -4.99 0.22 5.57
C PHE A 50 -6.03 1.24 6.04
N GLN A 51 -7.08 1.47 5.23
CA GLN A 51 -8.18 2.36 5.60
C GLN A 51 -8.91 1.86 6.84
N THR A 52 -9.27 0.57 6.87
CA THR A 52 -9.92 -0.04 8.04
C THR A 52 -9.00 0.06 9.27
N THR A 53 -7.72 -0.28 9.12
CA THR A 53 -6.75 -0.24 10.22
C THR A 53 -6.59 1.17 10.79
N THR A 54 -6.41 2.19 9.94
CA THR A 54 -6.26 3.58 10.40
C THR A 54 -7.53 4.09 11.09
N GLN A 55 -8.71 3.70 10.60
CA GLN A 55 -9.98 4.05 11.23
C GLN A 55 -10.16 3.39 12.61
N GLU A 56 -9.93 2.08 12.72
CA GLU A 56 -10.06 1.34 13.98
C GLU A 56 -9.07 1.85 15.03
N ILE A 57 -7.82 2.11 14.65
CA ILE A 57 -6.80 2.68 15.56
C ILE A 57 -7.23 4.07 16.03
N ARG A 58 -7.73 4.93 15.13
CA ARG A 58 -8.19 6.28 15.51
C ARG A 58 -9.29 6.23 16.55
N GLN A 59 -10.26 5.33 16.37
CA GLN A 59 -11.35 5.14 17.32
C GLN A 59 -10.86 4.56 18.65
N LEU A 60 -9.98 3.56 18.61
CA LEU A 60 -9.42 2.91 19.80
C LEU A 60 -8.67 3.90 20.70
N PHE A 61 -7.86 4.78 20.10
CA PHE A 61 -7.07 5.78 20.83
C PHE A 61 -7.79 7.11 21.05
N SER A 62 -9.01 7.28 20.51
CA SER A 62 -9.73 8.56 20.50
C SER A 62 -8.87 9.71 19.95
N SER A 63 -8.03 9.40 18.96
CA SER A 63 -7.12 10.37 18.34
C SER A 63 -7.83 11.19 17.27
N ASP A 64 -7.33 12.40 17.04
CA ASP A 64 -7.84 13.25 15.97
C ASP A 64 -7.38 12.80 14.58
N ARG A 65 -6.16 12.26 14.45
CA ARG A 65 -5.64 11.73 13.19
C ARG A 65 -4.78 10.49 13.40
N VAL A 66 -4.89 9.54 12.48
CA VAL A 66 -3.96 8.40 12.32
C VAL A 66 -3.53 8.32 10.87
N ILE A 67 -2.22 8.21 10.63
CA ILE A 67 -1.62 8.05 9.30
C ILE A 67 -0.85 6.74 9.22
N LEU A 68 -0.87 6.12 8.04
CA LEU A 68 0.06 5.07 7.67
C LEU A 68 1.05 5.66 6.66
N TYR A 69 2.29 5.85 7.11
CA TYR A 69 3.38 6.37 6.28
C TYR A 69 4.26 5.23 5.80
N ARG A 70 4.50 5.16 4.50
CA ARG A 70 5.34 4.14 3.87
C ARG A 70 6.64 4.76 3.40
N PHE A 71 7.76 4.23 3.91
CA PHE A 71 9.09 4.55 3.42
C PHE A 71 9.40 3.82 2.10
N ASN A 72 10.16 4.50 1.25
CA ASN A 72 10.81 3.99 0.05
C ASN A 72 12.27 3.60 0.37
N PRO A 73 12.95 2.83 -0.51
CA PRO A 73 14.34 2.42 -0.28
C PRO A 73 15.34 3.58 -0.18
N ASP A 74 15.00 4.74 -0.75
CA ASP A 74 15.79 5.97 -0.66
C ASP A 74 15.45 6.80 0.58
N TRP A 75 14.70 6.26 1.55
CA TRP A 75 14.25 6.96 2.77
C TRP A 75 13.29 8.13 2.54
N SER A 76 12.87 8.39 1.29
CA SER A 76 11.66 9.15 1.04
C SER A 76 10.43 8.34 1.47
N GLY A 77 9.25 8.92 1.44
CA GLY A 77 8.05 8.16 1.74
C GLY A 77 6.79 8.93 1.44
N LYS A 78 5.65 8.28 1.67
CA LYS A 78 4.35 8.88 1.45
C LYS A 78 3.32 8.35 2.42
N VAL A 79 2.32 9.19 2.72
CA VAL A 79 1.10 8.73 3.37
C VAL A 79 0.32 7.87 2.37
N VAL A 80 0.03 6.63 2.75
CA VAL A 80 -0.73 5.66 1.92
C VAL A 80 -2.14 5.41 2.46
N SER A 81 -2.40 5.76 3.72
CA SER A 81 -3.73 5.71 4.32
C SER A 81 -3.81 6.69 5.48
N GLU A 82 -4.99 7.25 5.70
CA GLU A 82 -5.24 8.28 6.70
C GLU A 82 -6.68 8.18 7.22
N SER A 83 -6.85 8.34 8.53
CA SER A 83 -8.15 8.55 9.18
C SER A 83 -8.08 9.82 10.00
N LEU A 84 -9.07 10.69 9.86
CA LEU A 84 -9.10 12.03 10.46
C LEU A 84 -10.46 12.33 11.08
N ALA A 85 -10.44 13.12 12.14
CA ALA A 85 -11.61 13.74 12.75
C ALA A 85 -12.12 14.90 11.89
N GLN A 86 -13.36 15.32 12.14
CA GLN A 86 -13.95 16.44 11.42
C GLN A 86 -13.17 17.74 11.70
N GLY A 87 -12.89 18.52 10.64
CA GLY A 87 -12.18 19.80 10.73
C GLY A 87 -10.68 19.72 10.42
N TRP A 88 -10.12 18.51 10.31
CA TRP A 88 -8.72 18.31 9.92
C TRP A 88 -8.55 18.25 8.41
N LEU A 89 -7.43 18.79 7.91
CA LEU A 89 -7.11 18.77 6.49
C LEU A 89 -6.56 17.40 6.06
N PRO A 90 -7.01 16.79 4.95
CA PRO A 90 -6.47 15.50 4.51
C PRO A 90 -5.05 15.63 3.97
N LEU A 91 -4.07 15.01 4.63
CA LEU A 91 -2.66 15.02 4.21
C LEU A 91 -2.45 14.30 2.88
N ILE A 92 -3.20 13.22 2.62
CA ILE A 92 -3.13 12.51 1.34
C ILE A 92 -3.46 13.44 0.16
N GLN A 93 -4.41 14.37 0.33
CA GLN A 93 -4.78 15.34 -0.70
C GLN A 93 -3.75 16.45 -0.84
N GLN A 94 -3.24 16.96 0.29
CA GLN A 94 -2.16 17.97 0.28
C GLN A 94 -0.92 17.42 -0.43
N GLN A 95 -0.54 16.18 -0.13
CA GLN A 95 0.55 15.46 -0.77
C GLN A 95 0.37 15.33 -2.29
N ALA A 96 -0.86 15.11 -2.77
CA ALA A 96 -1.15 15.04 -4.21
C ALA A 96 -1.04 16.40 -4.91
N ASN A 97 -1.44 17.47 -4.22
CA ASN A 97 -1.43 18.84 -4.76
C ASN A 97 -0.06 19.52 -4.61
N GLN A 98 0.79 19.02 -3.71
CA GLN A 98 2.10 19.57 -3.40
C GLN A 98 3.12 18.41 -3.44
N PRO A 99 3.71 18.12 -4.61
CA PRO A 99 4.74 17.07 -4.75
C PRO A 99 5.93 17.26 -3.79
N GLN A 100 6.14 18.50 -3.34
CA GLN A 100 7.13 18.91 -2.35
C GLN A 100 6.85 18.40 -0.92
N LEU A 101 5.70 17.77 -0.68
CA LEU A 101 5.38 17.07 0.57
C LEU A 101 5.67 15.56 0.48
N VAL A 102 5.69 15.00 -0.73
CA VAL A 102 6.16 13.61 -0.99
C VAL A 102 7.68 13.58 -0.96
N GLU A 103 8.30 14.64 -1.47
CA GLU A 103 9.71 14.88 -1.28
C GLU A 103 9.91 15.50 0.10
N ASN A 104 10.43 14.68 1.02
CA ASN A 104 11.62 15.04 1.77
C ASN A 104 11.47 16.03 2.94
N ILE A 105 11.20 15.47 4.13
CA ILE A 105 11.20 16.18 5.42
C ILE A 105 12.60 16.05 6.04
N SER A 106 13.41 17.10 5.95
CA SER A 106 14.57 17.22 6.83
C SER A 106 14.81 18.64 7.33
N GLU A 107 15.58 18.72 8.42
CA GLU A 107 15.39 19.60 9.58
C GLU A 107 15.27 21.12 9.36
N CYS A 108 15.68 21.69 8.24
CA CYS A 108 15.16 22.96 7.71
C CYS A 108 15.87 23.31 6.40
N SER A 109 15.22 23.06 5.25
CA SER A 109 15.65 23.64 3.97
C SER A 109 14.48 23.90 3.04
N LEU A 110 13.51 24.70 3.49
CA LEU A 110 12.65 25.47 2.59
C LEU A 110 13.32 26.82 2.30
N LYS A 111 14.43 26.82 1.57
CA LYS A 111 14.97 28.03 0.94
C LYS A 111 14.70 27.94 -0.55
N ASN A 112 13.50 28.33 -0.94
CA ASN A 112 13.02 28.49 -2.32
C ASN A 112 12.80 27.20 -3.12
N LEU A 113 11.71 27.21 -3.88
CA LEU A 113 11.27 26.20 -4.84
C LEU A 113 12.29 25.96 -5.98
N SER A 114 13.46 25.36 -5.73
CA SER A 114 14.37 24.83 -6.77
C SER A 114 15.46 23.90 -6.21
N ILE A 115 15.16 22.59 -6.05
CA ILE A 115 15.99 21.36 -6.32
C ILE A 115 17.36 21.20 -5.57
N PRO A 116 17.82 20.00 -5.06
CA PRO A 116 17.35 18.60 -5.23
C PRO A 116 17.21 17.81 -3.86
N PRO A 117 17.13 16.44 -3.82
CA PRO A 117 16.19 15.69 -2.95
C PRO A 117 16.70 15.46 -1.51
N ILE A 118 15.83 15.55 -0.51
CA ILE A 118 16.18 15.46 0.92
C ILE A 118 15.45 14.33 1.66
N VAL A 119 15.82 13.10 1.37
CA VAL A 119 15.58 11.88 2.17
C VAL A 119 15.37 12.16 3.67
N ASP A 120 14.56 11.38 4.42
CA ASP A 120 14.46 11.55 5.88
C ASP A 120 15.85 11.35 6.52
N THR A 121 16.61 12.45 6.63
CA THR A 121 18.03 12.40 7.00
C THR A 121 18.16 11.97 8.44
N TYR A 122 17.17 12.26 9.29
CA TYR A 122 17.20 11.83 10.67
C TYR A 122 17.17 10.30 10.77
N LEU A 123 16.19 9.64 10.13
CA LEU A 123 16.14 8.17 10.16
C LEU A 123 17.25 7.53 9.33
N GLN A 124 17.71 8.15 8.25
CA GLN A 124 18.82 7.63 7.48
C GLN A 124 20.17 7.73 8.21
N ASP A 125 20.52 8.91 8.74
CA ASP A 125 21.78 9.16 9.45
C ASP A 125 21.88 8.33 10.72
N THR A 126 20.74 8.12 11.39
CA THR A 126 20.66 7.27 12.59
C THR A 126 20.39 5.80 12.27
N GLN A 127 20.27 5.41 10.99
CA GLN A 127 19.94 4.06 10.52
C GLN A 127 18.71 3.46 11.23
N GLY A 128 17.60 4.21 11.26
CA GLY A 128 16.37 3.90 11.99
C GLY A 128 16.38 4.39 13.44
N GLY A 129 17.50 4.92 13.92
CA GLY A 129 17.65 5.53 15.24
C GLY A 129 17.20 4.60 16.35
N ARG A 130 16.16 5.03 17.07
CA ARG A 130 15.59 4.25 18.18
C ARG A 130 14.81 3.03 17.69
N PHE A 131 14.24 3.11 16.48
CA PHE A 131 13.43 2.05 15.91
C PHE A 131 14.25 0.87 15.40
N SER A 132 15.53 1.07 15.06
CA SER A 132 16.45 -0.05 14.77
C SER A 132 16.91 -0.78 16.03
N GLN A 133 16.67 -0.21 17.21
CA GLN A 133 17.00 -0.80 18.52
C GLN A 133 15.81 -1.50 19.18
N ASN A 134 14.83 -1.95 18.39
CA ASN A 134 13.58 -2.59 18.84
C ASN A 134 12.60 -1.70 19.63
N GLU A 135 12.81 -0.38 19.71
CA GLU A 135 11.73 0.50 20.18
C GLU A 135 10.64 0.57 19.10
N THR A 136 9.39 0.28 19.46
CA THR A 136 8.28 0.17 18.50
C THR A 136 7.43 1.43 18.40
N TYR A 137 7.58 2.38 19.33
CA TYR A 137 6.80 3.62 19.35
C TYR A 137 7.58 4.75 20.02
N ARG A 138 7.19 6.00 19.69
CA ARG A 138 7.65 7.22 20.36
C ARG A 138 6.42 8.03 20.76
N VAL A 139 6.38 8.48 22.01
CA VAL A 139 5.38 9.43 22.50
C VAL A 139 6.01 10.81 22.58
N CYS A 140 5.28 11.82 22.14
CA CYS A 140 5.68 13.22 22.19
C CYS A 140 4.48 14.02 22.70
N ASP A 141 4.48 14.35 24.00
CA ASP A 141 3.34 15.01 24.65
C ASP A 141 3.13 16.44 24.11
N ASP A 142 4.24 17.15 23.84
CA ASP A 142 4.22 18.49 23.26
C ASP A 142 5.36 18.66 22.25
N VAL A 143 4.99 18.83 20.99
CA VAL A 143 5.93 19.03 19.88
C VAL A 143 6.77 20.30 20.05
N TYR A 144 6.26 21.35 20.71
CA TYR A 144 6.97 22.61 20.90
C TYR A 144 8.09 22.52 21.94
N SER A 145 8.00 21.56 22.86
CA SER A 145 9.01 21.28 23.89
C SER A 145 9.94 20.11 23.54
N ALA A 146 9.62 19.35 22.48
CA ALA A 146 10.34 18.13 22.08
C ALA A 146 11.71 18.36 21.41
N GLY A 147 12.19 19.60 21.38
CA GLY A 147 13.48 19.97 20.80
C GLY A 147 13.52 19.98 19.27
N PHE A 148 12.35 19.98 18.61
CA PHE A 148 12.30 20.10 17.15
C PHE A 148 12.73 21.48 16.67
N SER A 149 13.26 21.54 15.44
CA SER A 149 13.62 22.81 14.82
C SER A 149 12.37 23.68 14.60
N LYS A 150 12.52 25.01 14.65
CA LYS A 150 11.41 25.94 14.35
C LYS A 150 10.81 25.74 12.95
N CYS A 151 11.60 25.22 12.03
CA CYS A 151 11.22 24.96 10.66
C CYS A 151 10.33 23.73 10.56
N TYR A 152 10.70 22.68 11.29
CA TYR A 152 9.91 21.46 11.42
C TYR A 152 8.55 21.74 12.05
N LEU A 153 8.51 22.56 13.11
CA LEU A 153 7.25 22.98 13.75
C LEU A 153 6.29 23.68 12.78
N LYS A 154 6.80 24.57 11.91
CA LYS A 154 5.96 25.23 10.90
C LYS A 154 5.36 24.27 9.88
N ILE A 155 6.07 23.19 9.53
CA ILE A 155 5.55 22.15 8.63
C ILE A 155 4.46 21.37 9.37
N LEU A 156 4.69 20.99 10.62
CA LEU A 156 3.67 20.31 11.43
C LEU A 156 2.39 21.14 11.56
N GLU A 157 2.51 22.45 11.75
CA GLU A 157 1.37 23.38 11.82
C GLU A 157 0.58 23.45 10.51
N GLN A 158 1.22 23.30 9.34
CA GLN A 158 0.55 23.25 8.04
C GLN A 158 -0.18 21.92 7.80
N CYS A 159 0.22 20.89 8.53
CA CYS A 159 -0.37 19.57 8.48
C CYS A 159 -1.55 19.43 9.44
N GLN A 160 -1.76 20.32 10.41
CA GLN A 160 -2.87 20.23 11.38
C GLN A 160 -4.19 20.72 10.77
#